data_AF-A0A1L7CRB8-F1
#
_entry.id   AF-A0A1L7CRB8-F1
#
_cell.length_a   1.000
_cell.length_b   1.000
_cell.length_c   1.000
_cell.angle_alpha   90.00
_cell.angle_beta   90.00
_cell.angle_gamma   90.00
#
_symmetry.space_group_name_H-M   'P 1'
#
loop_
_entity.id
_entity.type
_entity.pdbx_description
1 polymer ?
#
loop_
_entity_poly.entity_id
_entity_poly.type
_entity_poly.pdbx_seq_one_letter_code
_entity_poly.pdbx_strand_id
1 'polypeptide(L)' 'MSTTAKVVATACAVAVIVACALVVTVNRFNAAEIESLREGADARGQSYELEIHDPVFNTYSFRVTES' A
#
# COMPACT_ATOMS: atom_id res chain seq x y z
N MET A 1 -14.96 11.98 33.46
CA MET A 1 -13.70 11.74 32.71
C MET A 1 -12.86 13.00 32.77
N SER A 2 -11.62 12.91 33.26
CA SER A 2 -10.69 14.06 33.38
C SER A 2 -10.37 14.66 32.01
N THR A 3 -10.08 15.97 31.96
CA THR A 3 -9.61 16.67 30.75
C THR A 3 -8.42 15.95 30.12
N THR A 4 -7.47 15.47 30.93
CA THR A 4 -6.31 14.69 30.47
C THR A 4 -6.73 13.41 29.75
N ALA A 5 -7.71 12.67 30.31
CA ALA A 5 -8.20 11.44 29.71
C ALA A 5 -8.93 11.70 28.37
N LYS A 6 -9.63 12.84 28.25
CA LYS A 6 -10.25 13.25 26.97
C LYS A 6 -9.21 13.57 25.92
N VAL A 7 -8.17 14.33 26.28
CA VAL A 7 -7.08 14.69 25.36
C VAL A 7 -6.35 13.44 24.85
N VAL A 8 -6.01 12.51 25.74
CA VAL A 8 -5.35 11.25 25.37
C VAL A 8 -6.24 10.41 24.44
N ALA A 9 -7.52 10.25 24.76
CA ALA A 9 -8.45 9.50 23.92
C ALA A 9 -8.57 10.11 22.51
N THR A 10 -8.68 11.44 22.42
CA THR A 10 -8.72 12.14 21.12
C THR A 10 -7.42 11.96 20.35
N ALA A 11 -6.26 12.10 21.01
CA ALA A 11 -4.97 11.90 20.36
C ALA A 11 -4.81 10.48 19.80
N CYS A 12 -5.21 9.46 20.56
CA CYS A 12 -5.21 8.07 20.10
C CYS A 12 -6.16 7.87 18.90
N ALA A 13 -7.37 8.44 18.95
CA ALA A 13 -8.31 8.35 17.84
C ALA A 13 -7.76 8.98 16.55
N VAL A 14 -7.15 10.16 16.65
CA VAL A 14 -6.50 10.83 15.51
C VAL A 14 -5.34 9.98 14.98
N ALA A 15 -4.49 9.44 15.84
CA ALA A 15 -3.38 8.59 15.43
C ALA A 15 -3.85 7.36 14.63
N VAL A 16 -4.93 6.70 15.08
CA VAL A 16 -5.51 5.55 14.37
C VAL A 16 -6.07 5.96 13.00
N ILE A 17 -6.79 7.08 12.93
CA ILE A 17 -7.34 7.59 11.65
C ILE A 17 -6.21 7.89 10.67
N VAL A 18 -5.15 8.55 11.12
CA VAL A 18 -3.98 8.86 10.28
C VAL A 18 -3.29 7.57 9.82
N ALA A 19 -3.10 6.59 10.70
CA ALA A 19 -2.50 5.31 10.32
C ALA A 19 -3.34 4.57 9.27
N CYS A 20 -4.66 4.52 9.43
CA CYS A 20 -5.56 3.93 8.46
C CYS A 20 -5.51 4.65 7.11
N ALA A 21 -5.54 5.99 7.11
CA ALA A 21 -5.43 6.79 5.90
C ALA A 21 -4.10 6.55 5.16
N LEU A 22 -3.00 6.40 5.91
CA LEU A 22 -1.69 6.11 5.34
C LEU A 22 -1.67 4.73 4.67
N VAL A 23 -2.18 3.69 5.34
CA VAL A 23 -2.26 2.33 4.78
C VAL A 23 -3.09 2.31 3.50
N VAL A 24 -4.27 2.95 3.51
CA VAL A 24 -5.11 3.05 2.30
C VAL A 24 -4.37 3.76 1.17
N THR A 25 -3.68 4.85 1.48
CA THR A 25 -2.93 5.64 0.48
C THR A 25 -1.81 4.80 -0.14
N VAL A 26 -0.97 4.16 0.69
CA VAL A 26 0.12 3.28 0.23
C VAL A 26 -0.44 2.16 -0.65
N ASN A 27 -1.52 1.50 -0.21
CA ASN A 27 -2.13 0.42 -0.99
C ASN A 27 -2.64 0.90 -2.36
N ARG A 28 -3.23 2.10 -2.43
CA ARG A 28 -3.68 2.66 -3.71
C ARG A 28 -2.52 3.03 -4.63
N PHE A 29 -1.43 3.60 -4.09
CA PHE A 29 -0.23 3.90 -4.88
C PHE A 29 0.41 2.61 -5.41
N ASN A 30 0.61 1.61 -4.56
CA ASN A 30 1.19 0.33 -4.95
C ASN A 30 0.34 -0.38 -6.00
N ALA A 31 -0.99 -0.36 -5.87
CA ALA A 31 -1.89 -0.94 -6.88
C ALA A 31 -1.78 -0.23 -8.24
N ALA A 32 -1.71 1.11 -8.24
CA ALA A 32 -1.55 1.88 -9.47
C ALA A 32 -0.17 1.65 -10.11
N GLU A 33 0.88 1.49 -9.31
CA GLU A 33 2.23 1.19 -9.79
C GLU A 33 2.32 -0.21 -10.40
N ILE A 34 1.78 -1.24 -9.73
CA ILE A 34 1.70 -2.61 -10.27
C ILE A 34 0.98 -2.63 -11.61
N GLU A 35 -0.15 -1.92 -11.73
CA GLU A 35 -0.91 -1.87 -12.99
C GLU A 35 -0.10 -1.19 -14.10
N SER A 36 0.58 -0.09 -13.81
CA SER A 36 1.48 0.58 -14.76
C SER A 36 2.63 -0.33 -15.23
N LEU A 37 3.23 -1.10 -14.32
CA LEU A 37 4.28 -2.07 -14.63
C LEU A 37 3.75 -3.22 -15.50
N ARG A 38 2.55 -3.71 -15.18
CA ARG A 38 1.84 -4.74 -15.93
C ARG A 38 1.55 -4.29 -17.35
N GLU A 39 0.92 -3.12 -17.51
CA GLU A 39 0.64 -2.52 -18.82
C GLU A 39 1.92 -2.33 -19.64
N GLY A 40 3.02 -1.90 -18.99
CA GLY A 40 4.31 -1.74 -19.63
C GLY A 40 4.93 -3.06 -20.12
N ALA A 41 4.82 -4.14 -19.35
CA ALA A 41 5.28 -5.46 -19.73
C ALA A 41 4.42 -6.06 -20.86
N ASP A 42 3.09 -5.96 -20.73
CA ASP A 42 2.12 -6.42 -21.73
C ASP A 42 2.34 -5.71 -23.09
N ALA A 43 2.56 -4.39 -23.08
CA ALA A 43 2.83 -3.60 -24.29
C ALA A 43 4.14 -4.00 -25.00
N ARG A 44 5.09 -4.59 -24.27
CA ARG A 44 6.38 -5.08 -24.79
C ARG A 44 6.37 -6.58 -25.08
N GLY A 45 5.25 -7.28 -24.82
CA GLY A 45 5.15 -8.73 -24.94
C GLY A 45 6.05 -9.49 -23.97
N GLN A 46 6.41 -8.89 -22.83
CA GLN A 46 7.29 -9.50 -21.83
C GLN A 46 6.46 -10.28 -20.79
N SER A 47 6.97 -11.43 -20.35
CA SER A 47 6.42 -12.10 -19.18
C SER A 47 6.86 -11.38 -17.91
N TYR A 48 6.10 -11.53 -16.83
CA TYR A 48 6.43 -10.95 -15.54
C TYR A 48 5.99 -11.85 -14.39
N GLU A 49 6.66 -11.68 -13.26
CA GLU A 49 6.32 -12.29 -11.97
C GLU A 49 6.04 -11.17 -10.95
N LEU A 50 4.91 -11.28 -10.26
CA LEU A 50 4.54 -10.43 -9.14
C LEU A 50 4.55 -11.27 -7.86
N GLU A 51 5.41 -10.90 -6.91
CA GLU A 51 5.49 -11.54 -5.61
C GLU A 51 5.01 -10.57 -4.52
N ILE A 52 3.97 -10.94 -3.78
CA ILE A 52 3.43 -10.15 -2.67
C ILE A 52 4.06 -10.66 -1.37
N HIS A 53 4.88 -9.82 -0.73
CA HIS A 53 5.57 -10.15 0.52
C HIS A 53 4.69 -9.87 1.75
N ASP A 54 3.91 -8.78 1.72
CA ASP A 54 2.99 -8.42 2.80
C ASP A 54 1.68 -7.88 2.21
N PRO A 55 0.52 -8.53 2.45
CA PRO A 55 -0.75 -8.12 1.88
C PRO A 55 -1.40 -6.92 2.58
N VAL A 56 -1.00 -6.60 3.81
CA VAL A 56 -1.54 -5.47 4.59
C VAL A 56 -0.93 -4.16 4.13
N PHE A 57 0.39 -4.13 3.99
CA PHE A 57 1.14 -2.97 3.48
C PHE A 57 1.32 -3.02 1.95
N ASN A 58 0.75 -4.04 1.31
CA ASN A 58 0.85 -4.32 -0.11
C ASN A 58 2.30 -4.20 -0.62
N THR A 59 3.24 -4.78 0.12
CA THR A 59 4.66 -4.76 -0.24
C THR A 59 4.90 -5.86 -1.26
N TYR A 60 5.51 -5.52 -2.40
CA TYR A 60 5.65 -6.43 -3.52
C TYR A 60 7.01 -6.29 -4.21
N SER A 61 7.37 -7.30 -4.98
CA SER A 61 8.40 -7.21 -6.01
C SER A 61 7.81 -7.57 -7.37
N PHE A 62 8.19 -6.80 -8.39
CA PHE A 62 7.78 -7.02 -9.77
C PHE A 62 9.03 -7.29 -10.59
N ARG A 63 9.10 -8.48 -11.21
CA ARG A 63 10.24 -8.92 -12.01
C ARG A 63 9.79 -9.25 -13.42
N VAL A 64 10.31 -8.53 -14.40
CA VAL A 64 10.14 -8.91 -15.80
C VAL A 64 10.97 -10.16 -16.07
N THR A 65 10.36 -11.16 -16.71
CA THR A 65 11.00 -12.41 -17.10
C THR A 65 11.20 -12.39 -18.62
N GLU A 66 12.43 -12.55 -19.06
CA GLU A 66 12.73 -12.83 -20.47
C GLU A 66 12.36 -14.29 -20.74
N SER A 67 11.52 -14.52 -21.75
CA SER A 67 11.14 -15.87 -22.20
C SER A 67 12.26 -16.54 -22.98
#